data_AF-A0A7S0YK26-F1
#
_entry.id   AF-A0A7S0YK26-F1
#
_cell.length_a   1.000
_cell.length_b   1.000
_cell.length_c   1.000
_cell.angle_alpha   90.00
_cell.angle_beta   90.00
_cell.angle_gamma   90.00
#
_symmetry.space_group_name_H-M   'P 1'
#
loop_
_entity.id
_entity.type
_entity.pdbx_description
1 polymer ?
#
loop_
_entity_poly.entity_id
_entity_poly.type
_entity_poly.pdbx_seq_one_letter_code
_entity_poly.pdbx_strand_id
1 'polypeptide(L)'
;GRGPSRHGPAAPVPHAAAIGGGARGALERATREVSALERRETSLLDGLPAAEDRVKRARVAVKDTENTLAIAKDRLALARRAAEDSESSTSATVRPSLLRAEGAAEEVEERVAEGLQRAKGRLKEAEGDAARAPEMARVLARRRKELERIKERDQVRRRLREAGALMANRNFAA
;
A
#
# COMPACT_ATOMS: atom_id res chain seq x y z
N GLY A 1 49.55 57.98 -12.81
CA GLY A 1 48.94 57.31 -13.97
C GLY A 1 47.73 56.52 -13.53
N ARG A 2 46.66 56.57 -14.34
CA ARG A 2 45.40 55.79 -14.35
C ARG A 2 44.34 56.15 -13.29
N GLY A 3 43.21 56.65 -13.80
CA GLY A 3 41.95 56.86 -13.08
C GLY A 3 41.04 55.61 -13.08
N PRO A 4 39.71 55.77 -13.20
CA PRO A 4 38.77 55.52 -12.10
C PRO A 4 37.93 54.25 -12.30
N SER A 5 37.52 53.61 -11.20
CA SER A 5 36.60 52.46 -11.24
C SER A 5 35.32 52.74 -10.45
N ARG A 6 34.32 53.18 -11.21
CA ARG A 6 32.89 52.84 -11.17
C ARG A 6 32.44 51.99 -9.96
N HIS A 7 31.83 52.63 -8.96
CA HIS A 7 30.84 51.96 -8.11
C HIS A 7 29.49 52.09 -8.79
N GLY A 8 29.05 50.99 -9.42
CA GLY A 8 27.69 50.85 -9.94
C GLY A 8 26.66 50.85 -8.81
N PRO A 9 25.43 51.31 -9.06
CA PRO A 9 24.38 51.33 -8.05
C PRO A 9 24.07 49.92 -7.59
N ALA A 10 23.95 49.76 -6.27
CA ALA A 10 23.49 48.54 -5.62
C ALA A 10 22.22 48.04 -6.31
N ALA A 11 22.25 46.77 -6.70
CA ALA A 11 21.13 46.07 -7.30
C ALA A 11 19.90 46.23 -6.38
N PRO A 12 18.72 46.55 -6.95
CA PRO A 12 17.48 46.58 -6.18
C PRO A 12 17.21 45.19 -5.62
N VAL A 13 17.06 45.13 -4.30
CA VAL A 13 16.47 44.01 -3.55
C VAL A 13 15.23 43.55 -4.31
N PRO A 14 15.07 42.24 -4.61
CA PRO A 14 13.88 41.78 -5.30
C PRO A 14 12.66 42.10 -4.43
N HIS A 15 11.87 43.04 -4.91
CA HIS A 15 10.57 43.39 -4.35
C HIS A 15 9.77 42.11 -4.10
N ALA A 16 9.29 41.99 -2.87
CA ALA A 16 8.23 41.06 -2.49
C ALA A 16 6.96 41.35 -3.31
N ALA A 17 6.92 40.82 -4.54
CA ALA A 17 5.81 40.93 -5.46
C ALA A 17 5.20 39.55 -5.67
N ALA A 18 4.39 39.09 -4.72
CA ALA A 18 3.32 38.10 -4.94
C ALA A 18 2.48 37.84 -3.67
N ILE A 19 1.99 38.88 -2.98
CA ILE A 19 0.98 38.72 -1.90
C ILE A 19 -0.33 39.37 -2.34
N GLY A 20 -0.83 38.99 -3.51
CA GLY A 20 -2.14 39.40 -4.04
C GLY A 20 -3.09 38.22 -4.32
N GLY A 21 -2.56 37.01 -4.55
CA GLY A 21 -3.36 35.79 -4.76
C GLY A 21 -3.67 34.97 -3.50
N GLY A 22 -3.35 35.52 -2.32
CA GLY A 22 -2.93 34.75 -1.13
C GLY A 22 -3.99 33.95 -0.36
N ALA A 23 -5.29 34.20 -0.54
CA ALA A 23 -6.33 33.48 0.22
C ALA A 23 -7.37 32.79 -0.68
N ARG A 24 -7.66 33.34 -1.86
CA ARG A 24 -8.62 32.76 -2.82
C ARG A 24 -8.05 31.53 -3.53
N GLY A 25 -6.82 31.63 -4.02
CA GLY A 25 -6.11 30.48 -4.57
C GLY A 25 -5.85 29.39 -3.52
N ALA A 26 -5.65 29.74 -2.25
CA ALA A 26 -5.47 28.76 -1.18
C ALA A 26 -6.75 27.95 -0.89
N LEU A 27 -7.91 28.61 -0.83
CA LEU A 27 -9.21 27.96 -0.63
C LEU A 27 -9.60 27.04 -1.80
N GLU A 28 -9.35 27.49 -3.03
CA GLU A 28 -9.60 26.69 -4.23
C GLU A 28 -8.68 25.46 -4.28
N ARG A 29 -7.39 25.61 -3.94
CA ARG A 29 -6.46 24.48 -3.81
C ARG A 29 -6.90 23.49 -2.74
N ALA A 30 -7.25 23.96 -1.54
CA ALA A 30 -7.77 23.10 -0.47
C ALA A 30 -9.07 22.40 -0.88
N THR A 31 -9.91 23.03 -1.71
CA THR A 31 -11.13 22.41 -2.24
C THR A 31 -10.82 21.27 -3.20
N ARG A 32 -9.92 21.49 -4.15
CA ARG A 32 -9.46 20.45 -5.06
C ARG A 32 -8.80 19.30 -4.32
N GLU A 33 -8.00 19.60 -3.30
CA GLU A 33 -7.32 18.60 -2.48
C GLU A 33 -8.32 17.74 -1.69
N VAL A 34 -9.33 18.34 -1.05
CA VAL A 34 -10.41 17.59 -0.39
C VAL A 34 -11.09 16.63 -1.36
N SER A 35 -11.50 17.10 -2.54
CA SER A 35 -12.16 16.26 -3.53
C SER A 35 -11.25 15.15 -4.08
N ALA A 36 -9.94 15.40 -4.20
CA ALA A 36 -8.97 14.38 -4.60
C ALA A 36 -8.79 13.31 -3.50
N LEU A 37 -8.72 13.72 -2.23
CA LEU A 37 -8.64 12.82 -1.09
C LEU A 37 -9.88 11.95 -0.95
N GLU A 38 -11.08 12.51 -1.16
CA GLU A 38 -12.34 11.76 -1.17
C GLU A 38 -12.35 10.69 -2.25
N ARG A 39 -12.02 11.05 -3.50
CA ARG A 39 -11.97 10.07 -4.60
C ARG A 39 -10.97 8.94 -4.31
N ARG A 40 -9.83 9.29 -3.71
CA ARG A 40 -8.82 8.30 -3.34
C ARG A 40 -9.27 7.41 -2.18
N GLU A 41 -9.94 7.96 -1.19
CA GLU A 41 -10.55 7.21 -0.08
C GLU A 41 -11.60 6.23 -0.61
N THR A 42 -12.55 6.70 -1.42
CA THR A 42 -13.57 5.86 -2.05
C THR A 42 -12.95 4.76 -2.90
N SER A 43 -11.99 5.10 -3.76
CA SER A 43 -11.32 4.10 -4.60
C SER A 43 -10.58 3.01 -3.81
N LEU A 44 -9.99 3.35 -2.65
CA LEU A 44 -9.35 2.37 -1.78
C LEU A 44 -10.37 1.45 -1.11
N LEU A 45 -11.50 2.00 -0.67
CA LEU A 45 -12.57 1.23 -0.03
C LEU A 45 -13.32 0.35 -1.04
N ASP A 46 -13.56 0.85 -2.26
CA ASP A 46 -14.16 0.09 -3.35
C ASP A 46 -13.28 -1.10 -3.78
N GLY A 47 -11.96 -0.97 -3.63
CA GLY A 47 -11.00 -2.04 -3.88
C GLY A 47 -10.90 -3.07 -2.76
N LEU A 48 -11.46 -2.80 -1.57
CA LEU A 48 -11.33 -3.67 -0.40
C LEU A 48 -11.94 -5.07 -0.61
N PRO A 49 -13.16 -5.23 -1.16
CA PRO A 49 -13.72 -6.56 -1.40
C PRO A 49 -12.83 -7.42 -2.30
N ALA A 50 -12.22 -6.82 -3.33
CA ALA A 50 -11.30 -7.51 -4.21
C ALA A 50 -10.02 -7.96 -3.48
N ALA A 51 -9.52 -7.16 -2.54
CA ALA A 51 -8.37 -7.51 -1.70
C ALA A 51 -8.73 -8.65 -0.71
N GLU A 52 -9.89 -8.58 -0.06
CA GLU A 52 -10.39 -9.64 0.82
C GLU A 52 -10.59 -10.96 0.08
N ASP A 53 -11.10 -10.92 -1.16
CA ASP A 53 -11.25 -12.12 -1.97
C ASP A 53 -9.90 -12.73 -2.39
N ARG A 54 -8.86 -11.91 -2.57
CA ARG A 54 -7.49 -12.42 -2.77
C ARG A 54 -7.00 -13.16 -1.52
N VAL A 55 -7.27 -12.63 -0.32
CA VAL A 55 -6.93 -13.30 0.95
C VAL A 55 -7.65 -14.64 1.05
N LYS A 56 -8.96 -14.69 0.78
CA LYS A 56 -9.73 -15.95 0.81
C LYS A 56 -9.14 -16.99 -0.14
N ARG A 57 -8.86 -16.60 -1.39
CA ARG A 57 -8.24 -17.49 -2.39
C ARG A 57 -6.85 -17.96 -1.96
N ALA A 58 -6.03 -17.08 -1.39
CA ALA A 58 -4.70 -17.45 -0.90
C ALA A 58 -4.78 -18.44 0.26
N ARG A 59 -5.74 -18.29 1.18
CA ARG A 59 -5.98 -19.26 2.27
C ARG A 59 -6.36 -20.64 1.76
N VAL A 60 -7.26 -20.69 0.76
CA VAL A 60 -7.64 -21.95 0.11
C VAL A 60 -6.40 -22.60 -0.53
N ALA A 61 -5.60 -21.84 -1.28
CA ALA A 61 -4.38 -22.36 -1.89
C ALA A 61 -3.36 -22.89 -0.88
N VAL A 62 -3.20 -22.24 0.28
CA VAL A 62 -2.36 -22.75 1.38
C VAL A 62 -2.90 -24.08 1.89
N LYS A 63 -4.21 -24.16 2.18
CA LYS A 63 -4.83 -25.40 2.65
C LYS A 63 -4.68 -26.55 1.64
N ASP A 64 -4.87 -26.27 0.36
CA ASP A 64 -4.74 -27.26 -0.71
C ASP A 64 -3.30 -27.76 -0.83
N THR A 65 -2.31 -26.87 -0.69
CA THR A 65 -0.89 -27.27 -0.68
C THR A 65 -0.49 -28.02 0.58
N GLU A 66 -1.07 -27.71 1.75
CA GLU A 66 -0.88 -28.50 2.98
C GLU A 66 -1.43 -29.92 2.83
N ASN A 67 -2.62 -30.07 2.25
CA ASN A 67 -3.19 -31.39 1.95
C ASN A 67 -2.32 -32.16 0.96
N THR A 68 -1.83 -31.50 -0.08
CA THR A 68 -0.93 -32.12 -1.07
C THR A 68 0.39 -32.56 -0.43
N LEU A 69 0.91 -31.76 0.51
CA LEU A 69 2.13 -32.09 1.25
C LEU A 69 1.94 -33.33 2.13
N ALA A 70 0.79 -33.44 2.81
CA ALA A 70 0.47 -34.62 3.59
C ALA A 70 0.47 -35.89 2.72
N ILE A 71 -0.18 -35.83 1.55
CA ILE A 71 -0.19 -36.94 0.58
C ILE A 71 1.23 -37.28 0.09
N ALA A 72 2.06 -36.27 -0.17
CA ALA A 72 3.44 -36.49 -0.60
C ALA A 72 4.27 -37.20 0.48
N LYS A 73 4.13 -36.80 1.75
CA LYS A 73 4.79 -37.45 2.89
C LYS A 73 4.34 -38.89 3.08
N ASP A 74 3.05 -39.17 2.95
CA ASP A 74 2.52 -40.53 3.04
C ASP A 74 3.10 -41.42 1.92
N ARG A 75 3.19 -40.89 0.69
CA ARG A 75 3.79 -41.61 -0.44
C ARG A 75 5.28 -41.86 -0.25
N LEU A 76 6.02 -40.90 0.29
CA LEU A 76 7.44 -41.07 0.61
C LEU A 76 7.63 -42.15 1.69
N ALA A 77 6.80 -42.14 2.73
CA ALA A 77 6.84 -43.17 3.78
C ALA A 77 6.57 -44.58 3.21
N LEU A 78 5.61 -44.71 2.30
CA LEU A 78 5.33 -45.98 1.61
C LEU A 78 6.49 -46.42 0.71
N ALA A 79 7.11 -45.49 -0.03
CA ALA A 79 8.24 -45.78 -0.90
C ALA A 79 9.47 -46.26 -0.10
N ARG A 80 9.77 -45.58 1.02
CA ARG A 80 10.81 -45.99 1.98
C ARG A 80 10.58 -47.38 2.50
N ARG A 81 9.37 -47.66 3.00
CA ARG A 81 9.03 -48.98 3.52
C ARG A 81 9.16 -50.07 2.46
N ALA A 82 8.72 -49.81 1.23
CA ALA A 82 8.87 -50.77 0.14
C ALA A 82 10.35 -51.03 -0.22
N ALA A 83 11.19 -49.98 -0.18
CA ALA A 83 12.63 -50.10 -0.39
C ALA A 83 13.27 -50.94 0.72
N GLU A 84 12.98 -50.66 2.00
CA GLU A 84 13.46 -51.41 3.18
C GLU A 84 13.02 -52.89 3.13
N ASP A 85 11.74 -53.15 2.87
CA ASP A 85 11.21 -54.51 2.72
C ASP A 85 11.95 -55.26 1.60
N SER A 86 12.30 -54.58 0.51
CA SER A 86 13.08 -55.17 -0.58
C SER A 86 14.51 -55.51 -0.20
N GLU A 87 15.12 -54.81 0.77
CA GLU A 87 16.45 -55.15 1.29
C GLU A 87 16.42 -56.45 2.10
N SER A 88 15.31 -56.70 2.81
CA SER A 88 15.09 -57.93 3.56
C SER A 88 14.76 -59.15 2.69
N SER A 89 14.25 -58.90 1.48
CA SER A 89 13.92 -59.94 0.49
C SER A 89 15.05 -60.15 -0.52
N THR A 90 15.30 -61.38 -0.97
CA THR A 90 16.38 -61.72 -1.93
C THR A 90 16.13 -61.23 -3.38
N SER A 91 15.17 -60.34 -3.59
CA SER A 91 14.74 -59.85 -4.91
C SER A 91 15.64 -58.71 -5.43
N ALA A 92 16.87 -59.04 -5.82
CA ALA A 92 17.87 -58.09 -6.33
C ALA A 92 17.43 -57.30 -7.59
N THR A 93 16.46 -57.81 -8.34
CA THR A 93 15.99 -57.20 -9.60
C THR A 93 15.06 -56.00 -9.39
N VAL A 94 14.37 -55.90 -8.26
CA VAL A 94 13.33 -54.87 -8.01
C VAL A 94 13.88 -53.69 -7.21
N ARG A 95 14.92 -53.92 -6.39
CA ARG A 95 15.52 -52.91 -5.50
C ARG A 95 15.95 -51.61 -6.20
N PRO A 96 16.62 -51.62 -7.38
CA PRO A 96 17.01 -50.38 -8.06
C PRO A 96 15.82 -49.53 -8.54
N SER A 97 14.65 -50.15 -8.76
CA SER A 97 13.43 -49.44 -9.15
C SER A 97 12.75 -48.79 -7.95
N LEU A 98 12.80 -49.46 -6.78
CA LEU A 98 12.25 -48.94 -5.53
C LEU A 98 13.04 -47.76 -4.99
N LEU A 99 14.37 -47.83 -5.02
CA LEU A 99 15.24 -46.69 -4.64
C LEU A 99 15.00 -45.47 -5.54
N ARG A 100 14.77 -45.68 -6.85
CA ARG A 100 14.39 -44.60 -7.77
C ARG A 100 13.00 -44.03 -7.45
N ALA A 101 12.06 -44.87 -7.08
CA ALA A 101 10.72 -44.43 -6.68
C ALA A 101 10.74 -43.63 -5.36
N GLU A 102 11.59 -44.03 -4.41
CA GLU A 102 11.82 -43.28 -3.17
C GLU A 102 12.40 -41.89 -3.44
N GLY A 103 13.49 -41.80 -4.23
CA GLY A 103 14.08 -40.52 -4.60
C GLY A 103 13.08 -39.61 -5.34
N ALA A 104 12.27 -40.17 -6.24
CA ALA A 104 11.22 -39.41 -6.91
C ALA A 104 10.12 -38.94 -5.95
N ALA A 105 9.78 -39.72 -4.93
CA ALA A 105 8.82 -39.33 -3.90
C ALA A 105 9.38 -38.21 -3.00
N GLU A 106 10.67 -38.25 -2.68
CA GLU A 106 11.37 -37.22 -1.92
C GLU A 106 11.43 -35.89 -2.70
N GLU A 107 11.79 -35.92 -3.98
CA GLU A 107 11.74 -34.73 -4.84
C GLU A 107 10.34 -34.11 -4.92
N VAL A 108 9.29 -34.94 -4.95
CA VAL A 108 7.90 -34.46 -4.96
C VAL A 108 7.54 -33.81 -3.62
N GLU A 109 7.91 -34.41 -2.49
CA GLU A 109 7.69 -33.83 -1.17
C GLU A 109 8.38 -32.47 -1.03
N GLU A 110 9.64 -32.38 -1.44
CA GLU A 110 10.42 -31.13 -1.40
C GLU A 110 9.77 -30.05 -2.27
N ARG A 111 9.40 -30.36 -3.53
CA ARG A 111 8.73 -29.41 -4.42
C ARG A 111 7.40 -28.91 -3.86
N VAL A 112 6.63 -29.79 -3.22
CA VAL A 112 5.35 -29.42 -2.60
C VAL A 112 5.58 -28.57 -1.35
N ALA A 113 6.60 -28.88 -0.55
CA ALA A 113 6.99 -28.09 0.61
C ALA A 113 7.42 -26.67 0.22
N GLU A 114 8.22 -26.52 -0.85
CA GLU A 114 8.53 -25.21 -1.43
C GLU A 114 7.27 -24.49 -1.93
N GLY A 115 6.39 -25.21 -2.61
CA GLY A 115 5.10 -24.69 -3.09
C GLY A 115 4.26 -24.12 -1.95
N LEU A 116 4.25 -24.81 -0.80
CA LEU A 116 3.57 -24.36 0.41
C LEU A 116 4.20 -23.08 0.99
N GLN A 117 5.53 -22.99 1.02
CA GLN A 117 6.21 -21.76 1.46
C GLN A 117 5.85 -20.57 0.57
N ARG A 118 5.82 -20.76 -0.75
CA ARG A 118 5.38 -19.73 -1.70
C ARG A 118 3.91 -19.37 -1.52
N ALA A 119 3.04 -20.33 -1.23
CA ALA A 119 1.63 -20.09 -0.93
C ALA A 119 1.45 -19.26 0.34
N LYS A 120 2.19 -19.58 1.41
CA LYS A 120 2.20 -18.81 2.67
C LYS A 120 2.71 -17.39 2.47
N GLY A 121 3.75 -17.21 1.65
CA GLY A 121 4.24 -15.88 1.25
C GLY A 121 3.16 -15.04 0.57
N ARG A 122 2.47 -15.61 -0.42
CA ARG A 122 1.36 -14.94 -1.14
C ARG A 122 0.18 -14.61 -0.23
N LEU A 123 -0.13 -15.48 0.74
CA LEU A 123 -1.17 -15.20 1.74
C LEU A 123 -0.79 -13.98 2.59
N LYS A 124 0.44 -13.94 3.09
CA LYS A 124 0.93 -12.80 3.90
C LYS A 124 0.89 -11.48 3.13
N GLU A 125 1.27 -11.50 1.85
CA GLU A 125 1.21 -10.33 0.98
C GLU A 125 -0.24 -9.87 0.78
N ALA A 126 -1.15 -10.78 0.46
CA ALA A 126 -2.57 -10.47 0.30
C ALA A 126 -3.20 -9.92 1.60
N GLU A 127 -2.85 -10.48 2.75
CA GLU A 127 -3.30 -9.98 4.05
C GLU A 127 -2.75 -8.58 4.35
N GLY A 128 -1.49 -8.32 3.99
CA GLY A 128 -0.89 -6.99 4.08
C GLY A 128 -1.61 -5.97 3.21
N ASP A 129 -1.93 -6.31 1.97
CA ASP A 129 -2.65 -5.41 1.06
C ASP A 129 -4.08 -5.13 1.53
N ALA A 130 -4.79 -6.16 2.00
CA ALA A 130 -6.13 -6.01 2.56
C ALA A 130 -6.14 -5.14 3.84
N ALA A 131 -5.07 -5.20 4.66
CA ALA A 131 -4.94 -4.37 5.86
C ALA A 131 -4.55 -2.91 5.55
N ARG A 132 -3.79 -2.66 4.48
CA ARG A 132 -3.31 -1.31 4.12
C ARG A 132 -4.41 -0.38 3.62
N ALA A 133 -5.35 -0.90 2.84
CA ALA A 133 -6.45 -0.11 2.27
C ALA A 133 -7.29 0.64 3.33
N PRO A 134 -7.82 -0.01 4.38
CA PRO A 134 -8.60 0.67 5.41
C PRO A 134 -7.75 1.61 6.28
N GLU A 135 -6.47 1.28 6.52
CA GLU A 135 -5.56 2.18 7.24
C GLU A 135 -5.32 3.48 6.45
N MET A 136 -5.02 3.34 5.16
CA MET A 136 -4.82 4.48 4.27
C MET A 136 -6.11 5.31 4.14
N ALA A 137 -7.27 4.67 4.02
CA ALA A 137 -8.56 5.36 4.02
C ALA A 137 -8.76 6.21 5.29
N ARG A 138 -8.42 5.69 6.47
CA ARG A 138 -8.50 6.46 7.74
C ARG A 138 -7.55 7.65 7.75
N VAL A 139 -6.34 7.51 7.23
CA VAL A 139 -5.37 8.62 7.13
C VAL A 139 -5.91 9.70 6.20
N LEU A 140 -6.45 9.33 5.03
CA LEU A 140 -7.06 10.26 4.08
C LEU A 140 -8.28 10.96 4.68
N ALA A 141 -9.15 10.23 5.39
CA ALA A 141 -10.31 10.80 6.06
C ALA A 141 -9.93 11.82 7.16
N ARG A 142 -8.87 11.55 7.93
CA ARG A 142 -8.33 12.50 8.92
C ARG A 142 -7.80 13.75 8.24
N ARG A 143 -7.05 13.59 7.15
CA ARG A 143 -6.50 14.72 6.38
C ARG A 143 -7.61 15.57 5.75
N ARG A 144 -8.67 14.93 5.25
CA ARG A 144 -9.86 15.62 4.75
C ARG A 144 -10.50 16.51 5.82
N LYS A 145 -10.76 15.95 7.01
CA LYS A 145 -11.34 16.70 8.14
C LYS A 145 -10.48 17.89 8.56
N GLU A 146 -9.16 17.75 8.51
CA GLU A 146 -8.24 18.84 8.81
C GLU A 146 -8.35 19.99 7.79
N LEU A 147 -8.40 19.64 6.49
CA LEU A 147 -8.56 20.61 5.41
C LEU A 147 -9.93 21.30 5.46
N GLU A 148 -11.00 20.56 5.78
CA GLU A 148 -12.34 21.15 6.00
C GLU A 148 -12.32 22.20 7.11
N ARG A 149 -11.69 21.91 8.26
CA ARG A 149 -11.53 22.89 9.35
C ARG A 149 -10.71 24.11 8.93
N ILE A 150 -9.69 23.94 8.08
CA ILE A 150 -8.92 25.06 7.52
C ILE A 150 -9.84 25.93 6.63
N LYS A 151 -10.62 25.31 5.75
CA LYS A 151 -11.58 26.01 4.88
C LYS A 151 -12.62 26.79 5.68
N GLU A 152 -13.19 26.18 6.72
CA GLU A 152 -14.16 26.83 7.61
C GLU A 152 -13.56 28.05 8.29
N ARG A 153 -12.35 27.92 8.86
CA ARG A 153 -11.63 29.05 9.49
C ARG A 153 -11.36 30.18 8.50
N ASP A 154 -10.97 29.86 7.28
CA ASP A 154 -10.72 30.87 6.24
C ASP A 154 -12.00 31.55 5.76
N GLN A 155 -13.12 30.83 5.67
CA GLN A 155 -14.43 31.41 5.38
C GLN A 155 -14.88 32.37 6.49
N VAL A 156 -14.75 31.96 7.75
CA VAL A 156 -15.06 32.82 8.92
C VAL A 156 -14.21 34.09 8.89
N ARG A 157 -12.90 33.98 8.65
CA ARG A 157 -12.00 35.15 8.53
C ARG A 157 -12.37 36.07 7.36
N ARG A 158 -12.91 35.56 6.26
CA ARG A 158 -13.41 36.40 5.17
C ARG A 158 -14.67 37.14 5.57
N ARG A 159 -15.66 36.44 6.14
CA ARG A 159 -16.90 37.06 6.62
C ARG A 159 -16.63 38.18 7.65
N LEU A 160 -15.69 37.96 8.57
CA LEU A 160 -15.28 38.97 9.55
C LEU A 160 -14.63 40.19 8.90
N ARG A 161 -13.78 40.00 7.88
CA ARG A 161 -13.18 41.12 7.12
C ARG A 161 -14.22 41.90 6.32
N GLU A 162 -15.14 41.21 5.67
CA GLU A 162 -16.24 41.83 4.93
C GLU A 162 -17.16 42.63 5.86
N ALA A 163 -17.53 42.07 7.02
CA ALA A 163 -18.31 42.78 8.03
C ALA A 163 -17.58 44.02 8.58
N GLY A 164 -16.27 43.92 8.84
CA GLY A 164 -15.45 45.06 9.26
C GLY A 164 -15.35 46.16 8.20
N ALA A 165 -15.19 45.79 6.93
CA ALA A 165 -15.17 46.75 5.82
C ALA A 165 -16.52 47.47 5.64
N LEU A 166 -17.64 46.75 5.80
CA LEU A 166 -18.98 47.34 5.76
C LEU A 166 -19.20 48.32 6.91
N MET A 167 -18.75 48.00 8.13
CA MET A 167 -18.82 48.91 9.28
C MET A 167 -17.93 50.16 9.08
N ALA A 168 -16.72 49.99 8.55
CA ALA A 168 -15.82 51.11 8.28
C ALA A 168 -16.38 52.08 7.24
N ASN A 169 -17.02 51.57 6.17
CA ASN A 169 -17.67 52.41 5.17
C ASN A 169 -18.90 53.15 5.72
N ARG A 170 -19.63 52.55 6.67
CA ARG A 170 -20.80 53.18 7.30
C ARG A 170 -20.42 54.37 8.18
N ASN A 171 -19.27 54.31 8.83
CA ASN A 171 -18.72 55.39 9.65
C ASN A 171 -18.09 56.54 8.83
N PHE A 172 -17.82 56.32 7.53
CA PHE A 172 -17.33 57.36 6.62
C PHE A 172 -18.44 58.15 5.92
N ALA A 173 -19.68 57.64 5.94
CA ALA A 173 -20.82 58.22 5.26
C ALA A 173 -21.81 58.96 6.20
N ALA A 174 -21.48 59.05 7.49
CA ALA A 174 -22.22 59.77 8.53
C ALA A 174 -21.39 60.97 9.01
#